data_AF-A0A967VZL4-F1
#
_entry.id   AF-A0A967VZL4-F1
#
_cell.length_a   1.000
_cell.length_b   1.000
_cell.length_c   1.000
_cell.angle_alpha   90.00
_cell.angle_beta   90.00
_cell.angle_gamma   90.00
#
_symmetry.space_group_name_H-M   'P 1'
#
loop_
_entity.id
_entity.type
_entity.pdbx_description
1 polymer ?
#
loop_
_entity_poly.entity_id
_entity_poly.type
_entity_poly.pdbx_seq_one_letter_code
_entity_poly.pdbx_strand_id
1 'polypeptide(L)' 'IIGKEDFRNGMLKYHDTWKMKHPTALDFLNIMEQESGMILDWYYEYFVQTTKTIDYGIESVVGD' A
#
# COMPACT_ATOMS: atom_id res chain seq x y z
N ILE A 1 5.50 5.76 -2.53
CA ILE A 1 4.34 6.11 -1.68
C ILE A 1 4.75 6.00 -0.21
N ILE A 2 5.10 4.79 0.27
CA ILE A 2 5.38 4.54 1.69
C ILE A 2 6.82 4.89 2.13
N GLY A 3 7.78 4.91 1.21
CA GLY A 3 9.20 5.08 1.55
C GLY A 3 9.88 3.71 1.72
N LYS A 4 11.17 3.64 1.36
CA LYS A 4 11.93 2.37 1.37
C LYS A 4 12.17 1.83 2.77
N GLU A 5 12.33 2.73 3.74
CA GLU A 5 12.69 2.39 5.11
C GLU A 5 11.48 1.81 5.86
N ASP A 6 10.34 2.49 5.79
CA ASP A 6 9.07 2.05 6.37
C ASP A 6 8.58 0.76 5.71
N PHE A 7 8.75 0.62 4.39
CA PHE A 7 8.44 -0.64 3.70
C PHE A 7 9.28 -1.81 4.25
N ARG A 8 10.58 -1.60 4.45
CA ARG A 8 11.47 -2.65 4.96
C ARG A 8 11.11 -3.03 6.40
N ASN A 9 10.81 -2.06 7.24
CA ASN A 9 10.42 -2.29 8.64
C ASN A 9 9.07 -3.02 8.71
N GLY A 10 8.08 -2.59 7.91
CA GLY A 10 6.79 -3.28 7.78
C GLY A 10 6.91 -4.72 7.29
N MET A 11 7.78 -5.00 6.32
CA MET A 11 8.04 -6.36 5.84
C MET A 11 8.64 -7.26 6.92
N LEU A 12 9.58 -6.75 7.72
CA LEU A 12 10.17 -7.50 8.83
C LEU A 12 9.12 -7.81 9.91
N LYS A 13 8.27 -6.84 10.23
CA LYS A 13 7.22 -6.97 11.25
C LYS A 13 6.08 -7.88 10.79
N TYR A 14 5.71 -7.82 9.52
CA TYR A 14 4.79 -8.75 8.87
C TYR A 14 5.32 -10.18 8.95
N HIS A 15 6.60 -10.39 8.57
CA HIS A 15 7.22 -11.70 8.68
C HIS A 15 7.23 -12.21 10.12
N ASP A 16 7.63 -11.40 11.11
CA ASP A 16 7.67 -11.88 12.50
C ASP A 16 6.28 -12.22 13.07
N THR A 17 5.26 -11.43 12.72
CA THR A 17 3.87 -11.63 13.17
C THR A 17 3.21 -12.85 12.54
N TRP A 18 3.55 -13.15 11.28
CA TRP A 18 2.87 -14.16 10.47
C TRP A 18 3.72 -15.38 10.09
N LYS A 19 4.97 -15.51 10.56
CA LYS A 19 5.90 -16.61 10.21
C LYS A 19 5.41 -18.05 10.47
N MET A 20 4.25 -18.24 11.09
CA MET A 20 3.64 -19.56 11.34
C MET A 20 2.11 -19.55 11.19
N LYS A 21 1.55 -18.54 10.53
CA LYS A 21 0.10 -18.37 10.31
C LYS A 21 -0.16 -18.09 8.84
N HIS A 22 -1.40 -18.28 8.38
CA HIS A 22 -1.81 -17.86 7.04
C HIS A 22 -2.41 -16.44 7.12
N PRO A 23 -1.65 -15.40 6.72
CA PRO A 23 -2.15 -14.03 6.69
C PRO A 23 -3.17 -13.84 5.56
N THR A 24 -4.09 -12.90 5.75
CA THR A 24 -4.96 -12.38 4.70
C THR A 24 -4.32 -11.14 4.07
N ALA A 25 -4.70 -10.78 2.84
CA ALA A 25 -4.24 -9.55 2.20
C ALA A 25 -4.48 -8.29 3.05
N LEU A 26 -5.56 -8.27 3.85
CA LEU A 26 -5.86 -7.18 4.77
C LEU A 26 -4.86 -7.07 5.93
N ASP A 27 -4.33 -8.19 6.41
CA ASP A 27 -3.36 -8.23 7.51
C ASP A 27 -2.02 -7.61 7.10
N PHE A 28 -1.64 -7.80 5.84
CA PHE A 28 -0.50 -7.11 5.25
C PHE A 28 -0.72 -5.60 5.22
N LEU A 29 -1.89 -5.16 4.74
CA LEU A 29 -2.20 -3.74 4.63
C LEU A 29 -2.17 -3.04 5.99
N ASN A 30 -2.80 -3.63 7.01
CA ASN A 30 -2.84 -3.10 8.38
C ASN A 30 -1.45 -2.88 8.96
N ILE A 31 -0.52 -3.83 8.78
CA ILE A 31 0.86 -3.69 9.29
C ILE A 31 1.59 -2.57 8.56
N MET A 32 1.36 -2.42 7.26
CA MET A 32 1.98 -1.38 6.45
C MET A 32 1.42 0.02 6.76
N GLU A 33 0.11 0.14 7.07
CA GLU A 33 -0.49 1.39 7.55
C GLU A 33 0.05 1.77 8.94
N GLN A 34 0.17 0.80 9.85
CA GLN A 34 0.72 1.03 11.19
C GLN A 34 2.16 1.55 11.17
N GLU A 35 3.00 1.02 10.29
CA GLU A 35 4.40 1.42 10.21
C GLU A 35 4.60 2.74 9.46
N SER A 36 3.75 3.04 8.49
CA SER A 36 3.90 4.24 7.66
C SER A 36 3.09 5.44 8.13
N GLY A 37 2.13 5.24 9.04
CA GLY A 37 1.20 6.28 9.49
C GLY A 37 0.30 6.82 8.38
N MET A 38 0.24 6.16 7.23
CA MET A 38 -0.58 6.55 6.09
C MET A 38 -1.75 5.60 5.91
N ILE A 39 -2.86 6.15 5.40
CA ILE A 39 -4.04 5.38 5.04
C ILE A 39 -3.80 4.79 3.64
N LEU A 40 -3.70 3.47 3.56
CA LEU A 40 -3.51 2.67 2.35
C LEU A 40 -4.81 2.04 1.85
N ASP A 41 -5.92 2.26 2.55
CA ASP A 41 -7.24 1.74 2.19
C ASP A 41 -7.64 2.13 0.75
N TRP A 42 -7.38 3.39 0.36
CA TRP A 42 -7.63 3.87 -1.01
C TRP A 42 -6.78 3.13 -2.06
N TYR A 43 -5.54 2.75 -1.73
CA TYR A 43 -4.68 2.01 -2.66
C TYR A 43 -5.24 0.60 -2.85
N TYR A 44 -5.67 -0.05 -1.77
CA TYR A 44 -6.24 -1.39 -1.84
C TYR A 44 -7.56 -1.44 -2.61
N GLU A 45 -8.45 -0.48 -2.39
CA GLU A 45 -9.75 -0.42 -3.06
C GLU A 45 -9.60 -0.19 -4.58
N TYR A 46 -8.73 0.74 -4.98
CA TYR A 46 -8.55 1.09 -6.39
C TYR A 46 -7.65 0.11 -7.16
N PHE A 47 -6.55 -0.37 -6.55
CA PHE A 47 -5.57 -1.19 -7.25
C PHE A 47 -5.76 -2.69 -7.05
N VAL A 48 -6.42 -3.14 -5.98
CA VAL A 48 -6.57 -4.58 -5.67
C VAL A 48 -8.01 -5.06 -5.86
N GLN A 49 -9.01 -4.32 -5.36
CA GLN A 49 -10.41 -4.76 -5.44
C GLN A 49 -11.09 -4.46 -6.76
N THR A 50 -10.55 -3.54 -7.55
CA THR A 50 -11.20 -3.05 -8.76
C THR A 50 -10.36 -3.31 -9.99
N THR A 51 -10.97 -3.75 -11.09
CA THR A 51 -10.33 -3.87 -12.43
C THR A 51 -10.35 -2.55 -13.22
N LYS A 52 -10.68 -1.44 -12.56
CA LYS A 52 -10.76 -0.12 -13.21
C LYS A 52 -9.36 0.34 -13.57
N THR A 53 -9.13 0.54 -14.86
CA THR A 53 -7.96 1.22 -15.37
C THR A 53 -8.04 2.70 -15.00
N ILE A 54 -7.01 3.22 -14.35
CA ILE A 54 -6.95 4.64 -14.01
C ILE A 54 -6.49 5.41 -15.25
N ASP A 55 -7.43 6.10 -15.90
CA ASP A 55 -7.17 6.91 -17.10
C ASP A 55 -6.72 8.32 -16.69
N TYR A 56 -5.41 8.50 -16.54
CA TYR A 56 -4.83 9.82 -16.25
C TYR A 56 -4.67 10.61 -17.54
N GLY A 57 -5.70 11.37 -17.93
CA GLY A 57 -5.60 12.40 -18.96
C GLY A 57 -4.93 13.66 -18.40
N ILE A 58 -3.77 14.03 -18.92
CA ILE A 58 -3.13 15.32 -18.60
C ILE A 58 -3.82 16.39 -19.46
N GLU A 59 -4.71 17.18 -18.87
CA GLU A 59 -5.51 18.19 -19.59
C GLU A 59 -4.69 19.44 -19.98
N SER A 60 -3.68 19.81 -19.20
CA SER A 60 -2.76 20.89 -19.56
C SER A 60 -1.42 20.78 -18.83
N VAL A 61 -0.36 21.19 -19.53
CA VAL A 61 0.97 21.40 -18.97
C VAL A 61 1.21 22.91 -19.02
N VAL A 62 1.19 23.57 -17.85
CA VAL A 62 1.64 24.96 -17.74
C VAL A 62 3.14 24.92 -17.55
N GLY A 63 3.88 25.23 -18.60
CA GLY A 63 5.32 25.48 -18.54
C GLY A 63 5.58 26.95 -18.29
N ASP A 64 6.48 27.24 -17.34
CA ASP A 64 7.18 28.53 -17.21
C ASP A 64 8.42 28.53 -18.11
#